data_AF-A0A0Q4ZU47-F1
#
_entry.id   AF-A0A0Q4ZU47-F1
#
_cell.length_a   1.000
_cell.length_b   1.000
_cell.length_c   1.000
_cell.angle_alpha   90.00
_cell.angle_beta   90.00
_cell.angle_gamma   90.00
#
_symmetry.space_group_name_H-M   'P 1'
#
loop_
_entity.id
_entity.type
_entity.pdbx_description
1 polymer ?
#
loop_
_entity_poly.entity_id
_entity_poly.type
_entity_poly.pdbx_seq_one_letter_code
_entity_poly.pdbx_strand_id
1 'polypeptide(L)' 'MREIGEILADKGALTPAEILPELRNWTIRGAALHKEPLTLGVLKKKMDVRVTHGKYFEPPQDGRYARKAS' A
#
# COMPACT_ATOMS: atom_id res chain seq x y z
N MET A 1 -1.15 4.48 4.29
CA MET A 1 -0.53 5.00 3.06
C MET A 1 0.88 5.45 3.29
N ARG A 2 1.11 6.37 4.24
CA ARG A 2 2.46 6.74 4.66
C ARG A 2 3.30 5.53 5.08
N GLU A 3 2.79 4.68 5.97
CA GLU A 3 3.48 3.44 6.41
C GLU A 3 3.88 2.53 5.24
N ILE A 4 2.99 2.32 4.25
CA ILE A 4 3.31 1.54 3.05
C ILE A 4 4.48 2.18 2.30
N GLY A 5 4.47 3.52 2.15
CA GLY A 5 5.59 4.23 1.57
C GLY A 5 6.90 4.07 2.35
N GLU A 6 6.84 3.98 3.68
CA GLU A 6 8.01 3.72 4.54
C GLU A 6 8.53 2.28 4.32
N ILE A 7 7.64 1.28 4.26
CA ILE A 7 8.01 -0.11 3.93
C ILE A 7 8.67 -0.18 2.54
N LEU A 8 8.10 0.50 1.54
CA LEU A 8 8.64 0.52 0.18
C LEU A 8 9.97 1.29 0.06
N ALA A 9 10.21 2.27 0.94
CA ALA A 9 11.49 2.97 0.99
C ALA A 9 12.60 2.08 1.57
N ASP A 10 12.26 1.23 2.53
CA ASP A 10 13.19 0.32 3.19
C ASP A 10 13.46 -0.94 2.34
N LYS A 11 12.40 -1.56 1.81
CA LYS A 11 12.47 -2.87 1.14
C LYS A 11 12.43 -2.83 -0.38
N GLY A 12 12.25 -1.64 -0.97
CA GLY A 12 12.09 -1.48 -2.41
C GLY A 12 10.69 -1.85 -2.90
N ALA A 13 10.57 -2.17 -4.19
CA ALA A 13 9.28 -2.40 -4.83
C ALA A 13 8.66 -3.74 -4.40
N LEU A 14 7.44 -3.70 -3.87
CA LEU A 14 6.73 -4.86 -3.34
C LEU A 14 5.31 -4.98 -3.89
N THR A 15 4.80 -6.20 -3.93
CA THR A 15 3.40 -6.51 -4.22
C THR A 15 2.52 -6.23 -2.99
N PRO A 16 1.21 -6.00 -3.17
CA PRO A 16 0.29 -5.87 -2.04
C PRO A 16 0.27 -7.11 -1.11
N ALA A 17 0.60 -8.29 -1.63
CA ALA A 17 0.69 -9.53 -0.85
C ALA A 17 1.92 -9.56 0.06
N GLU A 18 3.04 -8.99 -0.39
CA GLU A 18 4.25 -8.80 0.42
C GLU A 18 4.07 -7.66 1.44
N ILE A 19 3.30 -6.62 1.11
CA ILE A 19 3.07 -5.45 1.99
C ILE A 19 2.09 -5.75 3.13
N LEU A 20 0.99 -6.45 2.85
CA LEU A 20 -0.10 -6.67 3.81
C LEU A 20 0.36 -7.24 5.17
N PRO A 21 1.22 -8.29 5.24
CA PRO A 21 1.70 -8.84 6.51
C PRO A 21 2.69 -7.93 7.25
N GLU A 22 3.29 -6.96 6.58
CA GLU A 22 4.25 -6.00 7.16
C GLU A 22 3.54 -4.81 7.82
N LEU A 23 2.23 -4.64 7.57
CA LEU A 23 1.45 -3.56 8.17
C LEU A 23 1.28 -3.79 9.67
N ARG A 24 1.47 -2.72 10.45
CA ARG A 24 1.22 -2.77 11.89
C ARG A 24 -0.25 -3.06 12.17
N ASN A 25 -0.49 -3.81 13.25
CA ASN A 25 -1.84 -4.20 13.69
C ASN A 25 -2.80 -3.01 13.86
N TRP A 26 -2.32 -1.83 14.27
CA TRP A 26 -3.18 -0.64 14.42
C TRP A 26 -3.64 -0.09 13.06
N THR A 27 -2.84 -0.23 12.00
CA THR A 27 -3.21 0.16 10.63
C THR A 27 -4.28 -0.77 10.07
N ILE A 28 -4.14 -2.08 10.34
CA ILE A 28 -5.14 -3.09 9.96
C ILE A 28 -6.47 -2.84 10.70
N ARG A 29 -6.41 -2.61 12.02
CA ARG A 29 -7.59 -2.30 12.85
C ARG A 29 -8.24 -0.97 12.46
N GLY A 30 -7.44 0.07 12.20
CA GLY A 30 -7.91 1.37 11.75
C GLY A 30 -8.65 1.28 10.41
N ALA A 31 -8.21 0.42 9.48
CA ALA A 31 -8.92 0.17 8.24
C ALA A 31 -10.28 -0.51 8.46
N ALA A 32 -10.36 -1.49 9.37
CA ALA A 32 -11.60 -2.20 9.70
C ALA A 32 -12.67 -1.28 10.33
N LEU A 33 -12.25 -0.25 11.08
CA LEU A 33 -13.16 0.73 11.70
C LEU A 33 -13.87 1.65 10.67
N HIS A 34 -13.42 1.68 9.41
CA HIS A 34 -13.92 2.62 8.39
C HIS A 34 -14.64 1.95 7.19
N LYS A 35 -15.30 0.79 7.40
CA LYS A 35 -16.34 0.14 6.55
C LYS A 35 -15.98 -1.21 5.90
N GLU A 36 -14.71 -1.57 5.72
CA GLU A 36 -14.33 -2.84 5.07
C GLU A 36 -12.98 -3.37 5.60
N PRO A 37 -12.83 -4.69 5.85
CA PRO A 37 -11.53 -5.28 6.21
C PRO A 37 -10.45 -4.97 5.17
N LEU A 38 -9.22 -4.74 5.63
CA LEU A 38 -8.09 -4.52 4.73
C LEU A 38 -7.63 -5.86 4.14
N THR A 39 -8.34 -6.34 3.13
CA THR A 39 -7.95 -7.51 2.34
C THR A 39 -6.89 -7.14 1.30
N LEU A 40 -6.27 -8.15 0.69
CA LEU A 40 -5.33 -7.97 -0.42
C LEU A 40 -5.93 -7.13 -1.56
N GLY A 41 -7.17 -7.43 -1.97
CA GLY A 41 -7.86 -6.71 -3.04
C GLY A 41 -8.18 -5.26 -2.66
N VAL A 42 -8.58 -5.03 -1.41
CA VAL A 42 -8.84 -3.67 -0.89
C VAL A 42 -7.55 -2.86 -0.84
N LEU A 43 -6.44 -3.46 -0.37
CA LEU A 43 -5.14 -2.83 -0.33
C LEU A 43 -4.68 -2.43 -1.74
N LYS A 44 -4.73 -3.36 -2.70
CA LYS A 44 -4.41 -3.10 -4.11
C LYS A 44 -5.23 -1.94 -4.66
N LYS A 45 -6.56 -1.99 -4.53
CA LYS A 45 -7.46 -0.92 -5.00
C LYS A 45 -7.10 0.44 -4.40
N LYS A 46 -6.80 0.49 -3.10
CA LYS A 46 -6.41 1.75 -2.45
C LYS A 46 -5.06 2.26 -2.96
N MET A 47 -4.10 1.39 -3.24
CA MET A 47 -2.80 1.77 -3.83
C MET A 47 -2.98 2.29 -5.26
N ASP A 48 -3.78 1.60 -6.08
CA ASP A 48 -4.12 2.03 -7.45
C ASP A 48 -4.73 3.43 -7.48
N VAL A 49 -5.69 3.72 -6.58
CA VAL A 49 -6.28 5.07 -6.47
C VAL A 49 -5.21 6.14 -6.15
N ARG A 50 -4.19 5.80 -5.36
CA ARG A 50 -3.10 6.75 -5.06
C ARG A 50 -2.19 6.96 -6.27
N VAL A 51 -1.89 5.91 -7.03
CA VAL A 51 -1.19 6.00 -8.32
C VAL A 51 -1.96 6.89 -9.30
N THR A 52 -3.28 6.68 -9.47
CA THR A 52 -4.11 7.51 -10.36
C THR A 52 -4.09 8.99 -9.98
N HIS A 53 -4.01 9.29 -8.68
CA HIS A 53 -3.88 10.66 -8.19
C HIS A 53 -2.45 11.20 -8.21
N GLY A 54 -1.48 10.43 -8.70
CA GLY A 54 -0.06 10.80 -8.75
C GLY A 54 0.59 10.92 -7.37
N LYS A 55 0.07 10.23 -6.34
CA LYS A 55 0.52 10.33 -4.94
C LYS A 55 1.11 9.01 -4.45
N TYR A 56 2.10 9.11 -3.55
CA TYR A 56 2.73 8.03 -2.76
C TYR A 56 3.49 6.94 -3.54
N PHE A 57 2.96 6.48 -4.66
CA PHE A 57 3.46 5.32 -5.39
C PHE A 57 3.64 5.63 -6.87
N GLU A 58 4.65 5.00 -7.46
CA GLU A 58 4.79 4.93 -8.91
C GLU A 58 3.79 3.93 -9.51
N PRO A 59 3.47 4.03 -10.82
CA PRO A 59 2.73 2.99 -11.52
C PRO A 59 3.37 1.62 -11.29
N PRO A 60 2.58 0.59 -10.94
CA PRO A 60 3.16 -0.70 -10.61
C PRO A 60 3.78 -1.37 -11.84
N GLN A 61 4.95 -1.97 -11.66
CA GLN A 61 5.64 -2.78 -12.67
C GLN A 61 5.59 -4.24 -12.21
N ASP A 62 5.11 -5.14 -13.06
CA ASP A 62 4.92 -6.56 -12.74
C ASP A 62 4.13 -6.79 -11.42
N GLY A 63 3.16 -5.93 -11.15
CA GLY A 63 2.33 -5.97 -9.94
C GLY A 63 3.02 -5.45 -8.65
N ARG A 64 4.26 -4.97 -8.76
CA ARG A 64 5.02 -4.36 -7.64
C ARG A 64 4.91 -2.85 -7.67
N TYR A 65 4.65 -2.28 -6.50
CA TYR A 65 4.56 -0.83 -6.30
C TYR A 65 5.87 -0.34 -5.71
N ALA A 66 6.41 0.75 -6.25
CA ALA A 66 7.54 1.46 -5.67
C ALA A 66 7.06 2.75 -5.00
N ARG A 67 7.84 3.24 -4.02
CA ARG A 67 7.60 4.57 -3.45
C ARG A 67 7.89 5.63 -4.51
N LYS A 68 6.97 6.59 -4.66
CA LYS A 68 7.23 7.80 -5.45
C LYS A 68 8.26 8.68 -4.74
N ALA A 69 9.35 8.99 -5.43
CA ALA A 69 10.27 10.03 -4.99
C ALA A 69 9.51 11.36 -4.96
N SER A 70 9.53 12.02 -3.80
CA SER A 70 8.77 13.25 -3.55
C SER A 70 9.44 14.44 -4.19
#